data_AF-A0A7S0DZN0-F1
#
_entry.id   AF-A0A7S0DZN0-F1
#
_cell.length_a   1.000
_cell.length_b   1.000
_cell.length_c   1.000
_cell.angle_alpha   90.00
_cell.angle_beta   90.00
_cell.angle_gamma   90.00
#
_symmetry.space_group_name_H-M   'P 1'
#
loop_
_entity.id
_entity.type
_entity.pdbx_description
1 polymer ?
#
loop_
_entity_poly.entity_id
_entity_poly.type
_entity_poly.pdbx_seq_one_letter_code
_entity_poly.pdbx_strand_id
1 'polypeptide(L)'
;YKVKPVGLPSTFFIKFSLQKLSPMRLLCECSEVSACEALFYTHLAAECREVTPTPRCFYVDFNEVSGEFCLMSELMPFGEGTGEGAILPLKHRVRDPPSLAEQRRFVVAGASLNAAYWGESALERGCLRFDATHARAWTIMQALSWLGLHHSTRKTLKGRPIPNSNGYVTWSPPPELVGKEGALIRDMPGIMTSLCEETNMTAFGHNDIVTDNAYFVRAGVFGIGAPSAGRLSVTGLLELDLKSFGLFDWQQSSVNSIGQEWAWNFHWLPPEFLTKHEDELINLLIATYRDRGVTVSKHDFLRHYVLGCAQMFVFGGGGLQPLMGKLHAKGLLQDFAPDDERCRDGSLDGAELELVVGAEMTRRTFTNVCNIMQRHGFVEEWRRWRKERGMPEL
;
A
#
# COMPACT_ATOMS: atom_id res chain seq x y z
N TYR A 1 3.08 15.28 -23.83
CA TYR A 1 2.81 16.64 -23.31
C TYR A 1 4.15 17.34 -23.04
N LYS A 2 4.34 18.63 -23.39
CA LYS A 2 5.65 19.32 -23.24
C LYS A 2 5.57 20.48 -22.25
N VAL A 3 6.01 20.23 -21.01
CA VAL A 3 6.38 21.28 -20.06
C VAL A 3 7.86 21.57 -20.27
N LYS A 4 8.23 22.84 -20.55
CA LYS A 4 9.63 23.30 -20.56
C LYS A 4 9.91 23.97 -19.21
N PRO A 5 10.80 23.45 -18.35
CA PRO A 5 11.24 24.20 -17.18
C PRO A 5 12.39 25.14 -17.52
N VAL A 6 12.38 26.30 -16.86
CA VAL A 6 13.54 27.16 -16.63
C VAL A 6 14.58 26.36 -15.83
N GLY A 7 15.80 26.26 -16.37
CA GLY A 7 17.00 25.72 -15.70
C GLY A 7 16.85 24.31 -15.10
N LEU A 8 17.17 23.27 -15.87
CA LEU A 8 17.29 21.91 -15.33
C LEU A 8 18.34 21.88 -14.19
N PRO A 9 18.08 21.16 -13.07
CA PRO A 9 19.06 21.02 -12.01
C PRO A 9 20.29 20.24 -12.51
N SER A 10 21.43 20.42 -11.84
CA SER A 10 22.67 19.68 -12.13
C SER A 10 22.56 18.18 -11.83
N THR A 11 21.58 17.77 -11.04
CA THR A 11 21.32 16.38 -10.65
C THR A 11 19.82 16.08 -10.69
N PHE A 12 19.45 14.95 -11.29
CA PHE A 12 18.07 14.50 -11.42
C PHE A 12 18.02 12.96 -11.47
N PHE A 13 16.86 12.40 -11.19
CA PHE A 13 16.56 10.98 -11.30
C PHE A 13 15.84 10.69 -12.61
N ILE A 14 16.17 9.58 -13.26
CA ILE A 14 15.44 9.10 -14.45
C ILE A 14 14.92 7.69 -14.20
N LYS A 15 13.63 7.48 -14.43
CA LYS A 15 12.93 6.20 -14.35
C LYS A 15 12.47 5.77 -15.73
N PHE A 16 12.71 4.51 -16.06
CA PHE A 16 12.25 3.87 -17.30
C PHE A 16 11.49 2.57 -16.99
N SER A 17 10.60 2.17 -17.90
CA SER A 17 10.03 0.82 -17.86
C SER A 17 11.08 -0.24 -18.23
N LEU A 18 11.02 -1.40 -17.57
CA LEU A 18 11.97 -2.49 -17.76
C LEU A 18 11.84 -3.13 -19.16
N GLN A 19 12.94 -3.21 -19.91
CA GLN A 19 12.96 -3.88 -21.22
C GLN A 19 12.97 -5.43 -21.15
N LYS A 20 13.32 -6.03 -20.02
CA LYS A 20 13.43 -7.50 -19.89
C LYS A 20 12.10 -8.13 -19.46
N LEU A 21 11.67 -9.17 -20.17
CA LEU A 21 10.55 -10.01 -19.78
C LEU A 21 10.83 -10.63 -18.39
N SER A 22 9.98 -10.34 -17.42
CA SER A 22 10.04 -10.87 -16.06
C SER A 22 8.62 -10.99 -15.49
N PRO A 23 8.38 -11.83 -14.47
CA PRO A 23 7.09 -11.89 -13.80
C PRO A 23 6.64 -10.54 -13.25
N MET A 24 7.59 -9.71 -12.80
CA MET A 24 7.30 -8.35 -12.34
C MET A 24 6.85 -7.45 -13.50
N ARG A 25 7.53 -7.53 -14.66
CA ARG A 25 7.10 -6.81 -15.86
C ARG A 25 5.69 -7.20 -16.28
N LEU A 26 5.37 -8.50 -16.27
CA LEU A 26 4.03 -8.98 -16.60
C LEU A 26 2.97 -8.39 -15.64
N LEU A 27 3.27 -8.35 -14.33
CA LEU A 27 2.39 -7.74 -13.34
C LEU A 27 2.22 -6.23 -13.57
N CYS A 28 3.30 -5.51 -13.85
CA CYS A 28 3.29 -4.07 -14.16
C CYS A 28 2.48 -3.77 -15.45
N GLU A 29 2.71 -4.52 -16.53
CA GLU A 29 1.96 -4.36 -17.80
C GLU A 29 0.48 -4.70 -17.63
N CYS A 30 0.14 -5.64 -16.75
CA CYS A 30 -1.24 -6.01 -16.47
C CYS A 30 -1.97 -5.07 -15.50
N SER A 31 -1.23 -4.14 -14.85
CA SER A 31 -1.78 -3.20 -13.87
C SER A 31 -1.72 -1.74 -14.34
N GLU A 32 -1.40 -1.50 -15.62
CA GLU A 32 -1.32 -0.18 -16.27
C GLU A 32 -0.46 0.86 -15.48
N VAL A 33 0.53 0.37 -14.72
CA VAL A 33 1.23 1.19 -13.71
C VAL A 33 1.98 2.39 -14.27
N SER A 34 2.53 2.22 -15.48
CA SER A 34 3.22 3.29 -16.22
C SER A 34 2.25 4.41 -16.62
N ALA A 35 1.02 4.05 -17.01
CA ALA A 35 0.00 5.01 -17.39
C ALA A 35 -0.46 5.80 -16.16
N CYS A 36 -0.74 5.11 -15.05
CA CYS A 36 -1.08 5.73 -13.77
C CYS A 36 -0.05 6.78 -13.33
N GLU A 37 1.23 6.40 -13.29
CA GLU A 37 2.31 7.29 -12.87
C GLU A 37 2.46 8.48 -13.83
N ALA A 38 2.37 8.24 -15.14
CA ALA A 38 2.46 9.30 -16.14
C ALA A 38 1.33 10.33 -16.02
N LEU A 39 0.09 9.87 -15.82
CA LEU A 39 -1.08 10.72 -15.65
C LEU A 39 -0.99 11.53 -14.35
N PHE A 40 -0.53 10.92 -13.26
CA PHE A 40 -0.29 11.64 -12.01
C PHE A 40 0.70 12.79 -12.19
N TYR A 41 1.88 12.54 -12.77
CA TYR A 41 2.90 13.58 -12.95
C TYR A 41 2.51 14.62 -14.00
N THR A 42 1.65 14.27 -14.96
CA THR A 42 1.13 15.20 -15.96
C THR A 42 0.07 16.13 -15.37
N HIS A 43 -0.83 15.59 -14.54
CA HIS A 43 -2.05 16.30 -14.16
C HIS A 43 -2.09 16.74 -12.70
N LEU A 44 -1.58 15.95 -11.76
CA LEU A 44 -1.85 16.15 -10.33
C LEU A 44 -0.61 16.54 -9.52
N ALA A 45 0.60 16.11 -9.91
CA ALA A 45 1.78 16.23 -9.05
C ALA A 45 2.10 17.66 -8.59
N ALA A 46 1.87 18.68 -9.42
CA ALA A 46 2.12 20.07 -9.05
C ALA A 46 1.24 20.54 -7.88
N GLU A 47 -0.06 20.21 -7.92
CA GLU A 47 -1.02 20.55 -6.86
C GLU A 47 -0.90 19.61 -5.66
N CYS A 48 -0.63 18.33 -5.90
CA CYS A 48 -0.46 17.32 -4.86
C CYS A 48 0.64 17.73 -3.86
N ARG A 49 1.70 18.42 -4.33
CA ARG A 49 2.79 18.94 -3.48
C ARG A 49 2.34 19.97 -2.44
N GLU A 50 1.19 20.61 -2.61
CA GLU A 50 0.60 21.51 -1.60
C GLU A 50 -0.02 20.73 -0.43
N VAL A 51 -0.35 19.45 -0.65
CA VAL A 51 -1.01 18.58 0.34
C VAL A 51 -0.04 17.55 0.91
N THR A 52 0.74 16.90 0.06
CA THR A 52 1.71 15.86 0.44
C THR A 52 3.01 16.02 -0.38
N PRO A 53 4.17 16.15 0.28
CA PRO A 53 5.48 16.13 -0.37
C PRO A 53 5.66 14.97 -1.38
N THR A 54 6.04 15.30 -2.60
CA THR A 54 6.37 14.35 -3.69
C THR A 54 7.46 14.98 -4.59
N PRO A 55 8.31 14.18 -5.26
CA PRO A 55 9.40 14.70 -6.09
C PRO A 55 8.89 15.64 -7.19
N ARG A 56 9.62 16.73 -7.48
CA ARG A 56 9.31 17.55 -8.66
C ARG A 56 9.47 16.73 -9.93
N CYS A 57 8.50 16.79 -10.83
CA CYS A 57 8.62 16.27 -12.19
C CYS A 57 9.18 17.36 -13.11
N PHE A 58 10.22 17.02 -13.86
CA PHE A 58 10.80 17.86 -14.90
C PHE A 58 10.36 17.43 -16.30
N TYR A 59 10.14 16.13 -16.49
CA TYR A 59 9.67 15.55 -17.73
C TYR A 59 8.95 14.24 -17.44
N VAL A 60 7.85 13.98 -18.12
CA VAL A 60 7.19 12.68 -18.12
C VAL A 60 6.64 12.41 -19.51
N ASP A 61 6.80 11.19 -19.98
CA ASP A 61 6.28 10.73 -21.26
C ASP A 61 5.87 9.26 -21.16
N PHE A 62 4.78 8.95 -21.85
CA PHE A 62 4.21 7.62 -21.90
C PHE A 62 3.64 7.37 -23.29
N ASN A 63 4.01 6.24 -23.87
CA ASN A 63 3.51 5.82 -25.17
C ASN A 63 2.50 4.70 -25.00
N GLU A 64 1.22 5.02 -25.20
CA GLU A 64 0.10 4.07 -25.05
C GLU A 64 0.21 2.83 -25.93
N VAL A 65 0.87 2.94 -27.10
CA VAL A 65 0.99 1.83 -28.06
C VAL A 65 2.05 0.83 -27.62
N SER A 66 3.17 1.32 -27.10
CA SER A 66 4.33 0.49 -26.73
C SER A 66 4.43 0.19 -25.24
N GLY A 67 3.70 0.93 -24.39
CA GLY A 67 3.83 0.88 -22.93
C GLY A 67 5.13 1.49 -22.41
N GLU A 68 5.92 2.14 -23.27
CA GLU A 68 7.17 2.78 -22.88
C GLU A 68 6.89 4.02 -22.01
N PHE A 69 7.67 4.14 -20.94
CA PHE A 69 7.53 5.18 -19.93
C PHE A 69 8.89 5.79 -19.61
N CYS A 70 8.93 7.10 -19.50
CA CYS A 70 10.08 7.86 -19.05
C CYS A 70 9.63 8.96 -18.08
N LEU A 71 10.23 9.00 -16.89
CA LEU A 71 10.07 10.08 -15.92
C LEU A 71 11.43 10.64 -15.57
N MET A 72 11.57 11.95 -15.64
CA MET A 72 12.70 12.71 -15.10
C MET A 72 12.19 13.55 -13.93
N SER A 73 12.72 13.29 -12.74
CA SER A 73 12.28 13.94 -11.51
C SER A 73 13.43 14.41 -10.64
N GLU A 74 13.10 15.15 -9.59
CA GLU A 74 13.99 15.52 -8.51
C GLU A 74 14.64 14.27 -7.90
N LEU A 75 15.97 14.33 -7.72
CA LEU A 75 16.70 13.29 -7.03
C LEU A 75 16.41 13.39 -5.53
N MET A 76 15.74 12.38 -5.00
CA MET A 76 15.45 12.27 -3.58
C MET A 76 16.59 11.50 -2.89
N PRO A 77 17.28 12.08 -1.89
CA PRO A 77 18.38 11.39 -1.20
C PRO A 77 17.84 10.22 -0.37
N PHE A 78 18.22 8.99 -0.71
CA PHE A 78 17.75 7.75 -0.08
C PHE A 78 18.82 7.16 0.86
N GLY A 79 18.42 6.63 2.02
CA GLY A 79 19.24 5.72 2.85
C GLY A 79 19.53 6.15 4.30
N GLU A 80 19.89 5.19 5.15
CA GLU A 80 20.14 5.36 6.61
C GLU A 80 21.45 6.07 6.96
N GLY A 81 22.27 6.48 5.98
CA GLY A 81 23.65 6.92 6.21
C GLY A 81 24.11 8.22 5.52
N THR A 82 23.22 8.98 4.87
CA THR A 82 23.60 10.14 4.05
C THR A 82 23.16 11.46 4.70
N GLY A 83 23.78 11.82 5.83
CA GLY A 83 23.69 13.18 6.39
C GLY A 83 22.27 13.74 6.59
N GLU A 84 22.17 15.06 6.75
CA GLU A 84 20.90 15.77 6.84
C GLU A 84 20.11 15.64 5.53
N GLY A 85 18.85 15.20 5.60
CA GLY A 85 17.91 15.19 4.45
C GLY A 85 17.60 13.81 3.84
N ALA A 86 18.20 12.72 4.33
CA ALA A 86 17.95 11.38 3.79
C ALA A 86 16.53 10.85 4.08
N ILE A 87 15.99 10.12 3.10
CA ILE A 87 14.67 9.46 3.11
C ILE A 87 14.83 8.01 3.53
N LEU A 88 14.05 7.62 4.53
CA LEU A 88 13.90 6.25 5.00
C LEU A 88 12.56 5.68 4.51
N PRO A 89 12.58 4.68 3.61
CA PRO A 89 11.39 3.93 3.28
C PRO A 89 10.77 3.26 4.50
N LEU A 90 9.44 3.24 4.52
CA LEU A 90 8.65 2.63 5.59
C LEU A 90 8.94 1.12 5.78
N LYS A 91 9.45 0.40 4.77
CA LYS A 91 9.80 -1.03 4.88
C LYS A 91 10.94 -1.25 5.85
N HIS A 92 11.90 -0.34 5.90
CA HIS A 92 13.02 -0.43 6.82
C HIS A 92 12.55 -0.11 8.26
N ARG A 93 11.39 0.55 8.40
CA ARG A 93 10.69 0.81 9.67
C ARG A 93 9.93 -0.42 10.20
N VAL A 94 9.79 -1.50 9.43
CA VAL A 94 9.28 -2.79 9.97
C VAL A 94 10.16 -3.28 11.12
N ARG A 95 11.43 -2.85 11.11
CA ARG A 95 12.44 -3.09 12.14
C ARG A 95 12.29 -2.18 13.38
N ASP A 96 11.51 -1.11 13.28
CA ASP A 96 11.33 -0.16 14.36
C ASP A 96 9.97 -0.36 15.06
N PRO A 97 9.88 -0.06 16.37
CA PRO A 97 8.59 0.05 17.03
C PRO A 97 7.73 1.15 16.40
N PRO A 98 6.44 0.90 16.11
CA PRO A 98 5.54 1.91 15.56
C PRO A 98 5.26 3.00 16.60
N SER A 99 5.28 4.26 16.17
CA SER A 99 4.82 5.40 16.99
C SER A 99 3.40 5.80 16.61
N LEU A 100 2.50 5.85 17.59
CA LEU A 100 1.14 6.36 17.37
C LEU A 100 1.14 7.80 16.83
N ALA A 101 2.06 8.64 17.30
CA ALA A 101 2.16 10.02 16.82
C ALA A 101 2.50 10.08 15.32
N GLU A 102 3.40 9.22 14.86
CA GLU A 102 3.74 9.10 13.43
C GLU A 102 2.59 8.54 12.61
N GLN A 103 1.91 7.50 13.12
CA GLN A 103 0.75 6.93 12.43
C GLN A 103 -0.41 7.92 12.32
N ARG A 104 -0.66 8.75 13.34
CA ARG A 104 -1.64 9.84 13.25
C ARG A 104 -1.31 10.83 12.13
N ARG A 105 -0.04 11.19 11.96
CA ARG A 105 0.41 12.11 10.90
C ARG A 105 0.28 11.49 9.53
N PHE A 106 0.68 10.24 9.40
CA PHE A 106 0.49 9.44 8.20
C PHE A 106 -0.98 9.41 7.79
N VAL A 107 -1.88 9.13 8.75
CA VAL A 107 -3.34 9.15 8.53
C VAL A 107 -3.80 10.52 8.04
N VAL A 108 -3.43 11.61 8.72
CA VAL A 108 -3.86 12.97 8.34
C VAL A 108 -3.36 13.36 6.95
N ALA A 109 -2.11 13.02 6.60
CA ALA A 109 -1.53 13.34 5.31
C ALA A 109 -2.20 12.55 4.17
N GLY A 110 -2.35 11.24 4.32
CA GLY A 110 -3.06 10.41 3.34
C GLY A 110 -4.53 10.82 3.20
N ALA A 111 -5.21 11.09 4.31
CA ALA A 111 -6.60 11.53 4.30
C ALA A 111 -6.77 12.90 3.62
N SER A 112 -5.82 13.82 3.84
CA SER A 112 -5.82 15.12 3.17
C SER A 112 -5.63 14.98 1.67
N LEU A 113 -4.77 14.06 1.22
CA LEU A 113 -4.60 13.72 -0.20
C LEU A 113 -5.91 13.19 -0.81
N ASN A 114 -6.52 12.19 -0.17
CA ASN A 114 -7.80 11.64 -0.63
C ASN A 114 -8.89 12.71 -0.68
N ALA A 115 -8.99 13.57 0.35
CA ALA A 115 -10.00 14.64 0.39
C ALA A 115 -9.80 15.69 -0.72
N ALA A 116 -8.55 16.00 -1.08
CA ALA A 116 -8.24 16.98 -2.12
C ALA A 116 -8.70 16.53 -3.52
N TYR A 117 -8.83 15.21 -3.72
CA TYR A 117 -9.18 14.59 -4.99
C TYR A 117 -10.31 13.57 -4.81
N TRP A 118 -11.36 14.00 -4.09
CA TRP A 118 -12.50 13.16 -3.78
C TRP A 118 -13.38 12.85 -5.01
N GLY A 119 -14.02 11.68 -5.00
CA GLY A 119 -14.96 11.24 -6.02
C GLY A 119 -14.35 11.20 -7.42
N GLU A 120 -15.04 11.79 -8.38
CA GLU A 120 -14.67 11.74 -9.81
C GLU A 120 -13.70 12.86 -10.24
N SER A 121 -13.32 13.78 -9.34
CA SER A 121 -12.52 14.97 -9.68
C SER A 121 -11.19 14.66 -10.38
N ALA A 122 -10.55 13.55 -10.02
CA ALA A 122 -9.33 13.10 -10.70
C ALA A 122 -9.62 12.38 -12.04
N LEU A 123 -10.76 11.72 -12.18
CA LEU A 123 -11.18 11.07 -13.44
C LEU A 123 -11.44 12.10 -14.53
N GLU A 124 -12.06 13.23 -14.18
CA GLU A 124 -12.28 14.38 -15.08
C GLU A 124 -10.97 14.95 -15.63
N ARG A 125 -9.85 14.71 -14.94
CA ARG A 125 -8.49 15.14 -15.30
C ARG A 125 -7.71 14.05 -16.04
N GLY A 126 -8.34 12.93 -16.37
CA GLY A 126 -7.76 11.82 -17.11
C GLY A 126 -7.10 10.75 -16.25
N CYS A 127 -7.15 10.82 -14.92
CA CYS A 127 -6.68 9.72 -14.08
C CYS A 127 -7.57 8.48 -14.24
N LEU A 128 -7.01 7.31 -13.94
CA LEU A 128 -7.69 6.04 -14.13
C LEU A 128 -8.36 5.58 -12.83
N ARG A 129 -9.35 4.70 -12.94
CA ARG A 129 -9.92 3.97 -11.80
C ARG A 129 -9.12 2.70 -11.51
N PHE A 130 -9.12 2.29 -10.24
CA PHE A 130 -8.40 1.10 -9.77
C PHE A 130 -8.89 -0.19 -10.45
N ASP A 131 -10.20 -0.37 -10.61
CA ASP A 131 -10.78 -1.54 -11.26
C ASP A 131 -10.34 -1.69 -12.73
N ALA A 132 -10.28 -0.57 -13.47
CA ALA A 132 -9.87 -0.55 -14.86
C ALA A 132 -8.38 -0.87 -15.03
N THR A 133 -7.54 -0.33 -14.16
CA THR A 133 -6.08 -0.55 -14.19
C THR A 133 -5.71 -1.98 -13.81
N HIS A 134 -6.43 -2.60 -12.88
CA HIS A 134 -6.12 -3.94 -12.36
C HIS A 134 -6.94 -5.08 -12.98
N ALA A 135 -7.83 -4.80 -13.94
CA ALA A 135 -8.70 -5.80 -14.55
C ALA A 135 -7.93 -7.00 -15.13
N ARG A 136 -6.81 -6.75 -15.82
CA ARG A 136 -5.96 -7.82 -16.38
C ARG A 136 -5.13 -8.50 -15.29
N ALA A 137 -4.58 -7.72 -14.36
CA ALA A 137 -3.83 -8.23 -13.22
C ALA A 137 -4.63 -9.23 -12.39
N TRP A 138 -5.95 -9.03 -12.27
CA TRP A 138 -6.83 -9.94 -11.55
C TRP A 138 -6.79 -11.38 -12.05
N THR A 139 -6.66 -11.60 -13.36
CA THR A 139 -6.57 -12.96 -13.90
C THR A 139 -5.32 -13.69 -13.38
N ILE A 140 -4.20 -12.97 -13.33
CA ILE A 140 -2.93 -13.50 -12.80
C ILE A 140 -3.03 -13.70 -11.28
N MET A 141 -3.56 -12.71 -10.56
CA MET A 141 -3.72 -12.77 -9.10
C MET A 141 -4.64 -13.92 -8.70
N GLN A 142 -5.75 -14.15 -9.42
CA GLN A 142 -6.63 -15.29 -9.19
C GLN A 142 -5.88 -16.61 -9.37
N ALA A 143 -5.13 -16.77 -10.47
CA ALA A 143 -4.36 -17.99 -10.73
C ALA A 143 -3.35 -18.28 -9.60
N LEU A 144 -2.60 -17.26 -9.16
CA LEU A 144 -1.67 -17.38 -8.03
C LEU A 144 -2.39 -17.74 -6.73
N SER A 145 -3.55 -17.12 -6.48
CA SER A 145 -4.35 -17.35 -5.28
C SER A 145 -4.92 -18.76 -5.24
N TRP A 146 -5.39 -19.30 -6.37
CA TRP A 146 -5.85 -20.70 -6.46
C TRP A 146 -4.77 -21.69 -6.06
N LEU A 147 -3.53 -21.44 -6.50
CA LEU A 147 -2.39 -22.30 -6.19
C LEU A 147 -1.92 -22.17 -4.74
N GLY A 148 -2.00 -20.97 -4.17
CA GLY A 148 -1.34 -20.67 -2.89
C GLY A 148 -2.26 -20.53 -1.68
N LEU A 149 -3.44 -19.94 -1.84
CA LEU A 149 -4.26 -19.47 -0.72
C LEU A 149 -4.76 -20.63 0.14
N HIS A 150 -5.22 -21.71 -0.47
CA HIS A 150 -5.69 -22.89 0.26
C HIS A 150 -4.58 -23.51 1.14
N HIS A 151 -3.32 -23.46 0.71
CA HIS A 151 -2.18 -23.92 1.50
C HIS A 151 -1.87 -22.95 2.64
N SER A 152 -1.92 -21.64 2.36
CA SER A 152 -1.69 -20.58 3.33
C SER A 152 -2.73 -20.55 4.45
N THR A 153 -4.02 -20.70 4.11
CA THR A 153 -5.12 -20.84 5.07
C THR A 153 -4.94 -22.07 5.97
N ARG A 154 -4.49 -23.20 5.39
CA ARG A 154 -4.25 -24.45 6.13
C ARG A 154 -2.88 -24.53 6.80
N LYS A 155 -2.06 -23.48 6.70
CA LYS A 155 -0.70 -23.42 7.29
C LYS A 155 0.20 -24.57 6.79
N THR A 156 0.09 -24.88 5.51
CA THR A 156 0.88 -25.93 4.83
C THR A 156 1.81 -25.33 3.78
N LEU A 157 2.94 -26.00 3.52
CA LEU A 157 3.85 -25.74 2.42
C LEU A 157 3.95 -27.00 1.57
N LYS A 158 3.56 -26.93 0.29
CA LYS A 158 3.48 -28.09 -0.62
C LYS A 158 2.70 -29.28 -0.02
N GLY A 159 1.59 -28.98 0.68
CA GLY A 159 0.72 -29.98 1.31
C GLY A 159 1.22 -30.58 2.62
N ARG A 160 2.40 -30.18 3.11
CA ARG A 160 2.91 -30.62 4.43
C ARG A 160 2.72 -29.51 5.46
N PRO A 161 2.44 -29.85 6.74
CA PRO A 161 2.46 -28.86 7.81
C PRO A 161 3.80 -28.14 7.84
N ILE A 162 3.77 -26.83 8.08
CA ILE A 162 4.98 -26.05 8.26
C ILE A 162 5.55 -26.40 9.64
N PRO A 163 6.78 -26.94 9.74
CA PRO A 163 7.40 -27.23 11.02
C PRO A 163 7.48 -25.97 11.88
N ASN A 164 7.25 -26.08 13.19
CA ASN A 164 7.26 -24.94 14.13
C ASN A 164 6.33 -23.78 13.72
N SER A 165 5.24 -24.06 13.00
CA SER A 165 4.28 -23.05 12.51
C SER A 165 3.73 -22.10 13.59
N ASN A 166 3.72 -22.52 14.85
CA ASN A 166 3.26 -21.67 15.95
C ASN A 166 4.12 -20.42 16.21
N GLY A 167 5.37 -20.39 15.72
CA GLY A 167 6.20 -19.19 15.73
C GLY A 167 5.72 -18.20 14.67
N TYR A 168 6.15 -18.37 13.43
CA TYR A 168 5.87 -17.43 12.34
C TYR A 168 4.40 -17.38 11.85
N VAL A 169 3.68 -18.51 11.87
CA VAL A 169 2.38 -18.65 11.21
C VAL A 169 1.22 -18.35 12.17
N THR A 170 1.08 -17.07 12.52
CA THR A 170 0.15 -16.56 13.56
C THR A 170 -1.27 -16.25 13.07
N TRP A 171 -1.52 -16.21 11.77
CA TRP A 171 -2.82 -15.82 11.22
C TRP A 171 -3.90 -16.88 11.40
N SER A 172 -5.15 -16.43 11.52
CA SER A 172 -6.34 -17.26 11.67
C SER A 172 -7.49 -16.63 10.88
N PRO A 173 -7.81 -17.07 9.65
CA PRO A 173 -8.90 -16.49 8.88
C PRO A 173 -10.26 -16.69 9.57
N PRO A 174 -11.30 -15.91 9.20
CA PRO A 174 -12.67 -16.18 9.62
C PRO A 174 -13.02 -17.67 9.43
N PRO A 175 -13.51 -18.38 10.46
CA PRO A 175 -13.78 -19.81 10.38
C PRO A 175 -14.70 -20.19 9.20
N GLU A 176 -15.68 -19.32 8.91
CA GLU A 176 -16.65 -19.49 7.83
C GLU A 176 -16.05 -19.38 6.43
N LEU A 177 -14.85 -18.81 6.31
CA LEU A 177 -14.11 -18.69 5.06
C LEU A 177 -13.26 -19.93 4.78
N VAL A 178 -12.91 -20.72 5.80
CA VAL A 178 -12.07 -21.92 5.65
C VAL A 178 -12.80 -22.95 4.79
N GLY A 179 -12.17 -23.35 3.67
CA GLY A 179 -12.79 -24.22 2.67
C GLY A 179 -13.66 -23.49 1.63
N LYS A 180 -13.86 -22.17 1.75
CA LYS A 180 -14.59 -21.33 0.80
C LYS A 180 -13.68 -20.35 0.04
N GLU A 181 -12.36 -20.54 0.12
CA GLU A 181 -11.37 -19.65 -0.50
C GLU A 181 -11.58 -19.53 -2.00
N GLY A 182 -11.95 -20.64 -2.67
CA GLY A 182 -12.24 -20.64 -4.11
C GLY A 182 -13.45 -19.80 -4.50
N ALA A 183 -14.45 -19.66 -3.63
CA ALA A 183 -15.56 -18.76 -3.87
C ALA A 183 -15.12 -17.30 -3.73
N LEU A 184 -14.34 -16.99 -2.69
CA LEU A 184 -13.81 -15.64 -2.49
C LEU A 184 -12.89 -15.19 -3.65
N ILE A 185 -12.01 -16.08 -4.13
CA ILE A 185 -11.14 -15.79 -5.28
C ILE A 185 -11.96 -15.44 -6.53
N ARG A 186 -13.05 -16.17 -6.79
CA ARG A 186 -13.93 -15.89 -7.94
C ARG A 186 -14.68 -14.58 -7.81
N ASP A 187 -15.14 -14.26 -6.60
CA ASP A 187 -15.93 -13.06 -6.34
C ASP A 187 -15.05 -11.80 -6.36
N MET A 188 -13.75 -11.93 -6.08
CA MET A 188 -12.85 -10.79 -5.84
C MET A 188 -12.89 -9.71 -6.94
N PRO A 189 -12.83 -10.02 -8.25
CA PRO A 189 -12.92 -8.99 -9.28
C PRO A 189 -14.22 -8.20 -9.20
N GLY A 190 -15.35 -8.87 -8.95
CA GLY A 190 -16.64 -8.21 -8.79
C GLY A 190 -16.71 -7.36 -7.53
N ILE A 191 -16.10 -7.81 -6.42
CA ILE A 191 -15.99 -7.02 -5.18
C ILE A 191 -15.20 -5.74 -5.48
N MET A 192 -14.04 -5.84 -6.12
CA MET A 192 -13.19 -4.68 -6.42
C MET A 192 -13.85 -3.69 -7.37
N THR A 193 -14.53 -4.17 -8.42
CA THR A 193 -15.32 -3.31 -9.30
C THR A 193 -16.39 -2.57 -8.51
N SER A 194 -17.15 -3.26 -7.65
CA SER A 194 -18.22 -2.63 -6.88
C SER A 194 -17.74 -1.55 -5.91
N LEU A 195 -16.58 -1.77 -5.27
CA LEU A 195 -15.99 -0.77 -4.38
C LEU A 195 -15.61 0.51 -5.13
N CYS A 196 -15.26 0.41 -6.42
CA CYS A 196 -14.93 1.55 -7.27
C CYS A 196 -16.17 2.25 -7.87
N GLU A 197 -17.35 1.62 -7.84
CA GLU A 197 -18.61 2.18 -8.37
C GLU A 197 -19.33 3.09 -7.36
N GLU A 198 -19.09 2.90 -6.06
CA GLU A 198 -19.66 3.74 -4.99
C GLU A 198 -18.90 5.08 -4.88
N THR A 199 -19.18 6.02 -5.80
CA THR A 199 -18.44 7.29 -5.97
C THR A 199 -18.40 8.19 -4.74
N ASN A 200 -19.33 8.01 -3.79
CA ASN A 200 -19.33 8.70 -2.50
C ASN A 200 -18.35 8.09 -1.49
N MET A 201 -17.61 7.06 -1.87
CA MET A 201 -16.59 6.36 -1.07
C MET A 201 -15.28 6.19 -1.85
N THR A 202 -15.11 6.90 -2.97
CA THR A 202 -13.90 6.87 -3.77
C THR A 202 -13.14 8.20 -3.71
N ALA A 203 -11.82 8.10 -3.87
CA ALA A 203 -10.93 9.24 -4.01
C ALA A 203 -9.72 8.83 -4.85
N PHE A 204 -9.02 9.81 -5.43
CA PHE A 204 -7.67 9.55 -5.90
C PHE A 204 -6.78 9.21 -4.72
N GLY A 205 -6.15 8.05 -4.84
CA GLY A 205 -5.23 7.48 -3.89
C GLY A 205 -3.91 7.16 -4.53
N HIS A 206 -2.92 6.92 -3.70
CA HIS A 206 -1.65 6.35 -4.17
C HIS A 206 -1.77 4.83 -4.31
N ASN A 207 -2.65 4.20 -3.53
CA ASN A 207 -2.93 2.74 -3.54
C ASN A 207 -1.71 1.83 -3.26
N ASP A 208 -0.62 2.41 -2.77
CA ASP A 208 0.58 1.67 -2.39
C ASP A 208 1.40 2.45 -1.34
N ILE A 209 0.71 3.05 -0.36
CA ILE A 209 1.28 3.98 0.64
C ILE A 209 1.94 3.20 1.79
N VAL A 210 2.56 2.06 1.52
CA VAL A 210 3.20 1.26 2.55
C VAL A 210 4.36 0.53 1.94
N THR A 211 5.40 0.32 2.73
CA THR A 211 6.61 -0.42 2.36
C THR A 211 7.67 0.44 1.67
N ASP A 212 7.59 0.75 0.38
CA ASP A 212 8.74 1.38 -0.30
C ASP A 212 8.52 2.84 -0.67
N ASN A 213 7.28 3.29 -0.69
CA ASN A 213 6.86 4.49 -1.43
C ASN A 213 6.52 5.68 -0.52
N ALA A 214 6.62 5.46 0.79
CA ALA A 214 6.32 6.43 1.83
C ALA A 214 7.57 6.70 2.67
N TYR A 215 7.80 7.98 2.99
CA TYR A 215 8.94 8.41 3.78
C TYR A 215 8.60 9.50 4.77
N PHE A 216 9.43 9.64 5.80
CA PHE A 216 9.39 10.77 6.71
C PHE A 216 10.50 11.77 6.41
N VAL A 217 10.15 13.06 6.33
CA VAL A 217 11.09 14.17 6.16
C VAL A 217 11.41 14.77 7.53
N ARG A 218 12.70 14.87 7.87
CA ARG A 218 13.14 15.60 9.06
C ARG A 218 12.95 17.10 8.82
N ALA A 219 12.27 17.80 9.73
CA ALA A 219 12.03 19.24 9.59
C ALA A 219 13.36 20.01 9.42
N GLY A 220 13.42 20.89 8.42
CA GLY A 220 14.57 21.73 8.11
C GLY A 220 15.18 21.58 6.71
N VAL A 221 14.74 20.60 5.90
CA VAL A 221 15.41 20.33 4.60
C VAL A 221 14.39 20.09 3.49
N PHE A 222 13.99 21.16 2.79
CA PHE A 222 13.80 21.13 1.33
C PHE A 222 14.19 22.50 0.78
N GLY A 223 15.27 22.52 0.01
CA GLY A 223 15.75 23.70 -0.68
C GLY A 223 14.77 24.13 -1.78
N ILE A 224 14.43 25.42 -1.76
CA ILE A 224 13.92 26.25 -2.85
C ILE A 224 12.42 26.09 -3.18
N GLY A 225 11.58 26.78 -2.38
CA GLY A 225 10.31 27.33 -2.86
C GLY A 225 9.08 27.26 -1.96
N ALA A 226 9.14 26.71 -0.74
CA ALA A 226 8.00 26.74 0.18
C ALA A 226 7.97 28.06 0.98
N PRO A 227 6.92 28.89 0.90
CA PRO A 227 6.77 30.03 1.79
C PRO A 227 6.51 29.52 3.21
N SER A 228 7.34 29.97 4.15
CA SER A 228 7.18 29.86 5.61
C SER A 228 6.95 28.46 6.20
N ALA A 229 8.03 27.79 6.63
CA ALA A 229 7.98 26.81 7.72
C ALA A 229 8.79 27.34 8.91
N GLY A 230 8.21 27.21 10.11
CA GLY A 230 8.50 27.98 11.32
C GLY A 230 9.90 27.85 11.93
N ARG A 231 10.15 28.76 12.89
CA ARG A 231 11.36 28.82 13.72
C ARG A 231 11.55 27.54 14.54
N LEU A 232 12.78 27.03 14.56
CA LEU A 232 13.26 26.05 15.53
C LEU A 232 12.93 26.49 16.97
N SER A 233 12.24 25.66 17.75
CA SER A 233 12.09 25.84 19.19
C SER A 233 13.23 25.14 19.95
N VAL A 234 13.68 25.78 21.03
CA VAL A 234 14.92 25.51 21.79
C VAL A 234 14.80 24.28 22.73
N THR A 235 13.75 23.47 22.61
CA THR A 235 13.46 22.39 23.57
C THR A 235 13.86 20.98 23.13
N GLY A 236 14.49 20.81 21.95
CA GLY A 236 15.01 19.50 21.51
C GLY A 236 13.93 18.45 21.17
N LEU A 237 12.64 18.81 21.27
CA LEU A 237 11.55 18.09 20.65
C LEU A 237 11.38 18.66 19.25
N LEU A 238 11.90 17.94 18.25
CA LEU A 238 11.57 18.18 16.85
C LEU A 238 10.04 18.17 16.73
N GLU A 239 9.44 19.35 16.66
CA GLU A 239 8.12 19.57 16.08
C GLU A 239 8.21 19.05 14.65
N LEU A 240 7.93 17.76 14.49
CA LEU A 240 7.66 17.18 13.20
C LEU A 240 6.51 18.02 12.64
N ASP A 241 6.76 18.80 11.60
CA ASP A 241 5.75 19.55 10.86
C ASP A 241 4.85 18.55 10.12
N LEU A 242 3.60 18.89 9.79
CA LEU A 242 2.71 18.01 8.99
C LEU A 242 3.33 17.67 7.61
N LYS A 243 4.32 18.45 7.17
CA LYS A 243 5.19 18.20 6.00
C LYS A 243 6.29 17.16 6.23
N SER A 244 6.25 16.42 7.33
CA SER A 244 7.18 15.35 7.64
C SER A 244 6.85 14.03 6.95
N PHE A 245 5.83 13.94 6.09
CA PHE A 245 5.45 12.72 5.38
C PHE A 245 5.44 12.99 3.88
N GLY A 246 6.07 12.13 3.09
CA GLY A 246 6.08 12.27 1.64
C GLY A 246 5.88 10.94 0.93
N LEU A 247 5.52 11.04 -0.35
CA LEU A 247 5.21 9.94 -1.23
C LEU A 247 6.03 10.01 -2.52
N PHE A 248 6.40 8.87 -3.07
CA PHE A 248 7.04 8.73 -4.37
C PHE A 248 6.62 7.38 -4.98
N ASP A 249 6.99 7.14 -6.24
CA ASP A 249 6.60 5.91 -6.95
C ASP A 249 5.07 5.73 -7.07
N TRP A 250 4.44 6.67 -7.78
CA TRP A 250 2.99 6.77 -7.95
C TRP A 250 2.43 5.76 -8.97
N GLN A 251 3.04 4.58 -9.07
CA GLN A 251 2.74 3.55 -10.07
C GLN A 251 1.34 2.95 -9.94
N GLN A 252 0.77 2.92 -8.73
CA GLN A 252 -0.58 2.42 -8.51
C GLN A 252 -1.60 3.56 -8.33
N SER A 253 -1.19 4.81 -8.56
CA SER A 253 -2.02 5.96 -8.26
C SER A 253 -3.25 6.00 -9.17
N SER A 254 -4.43 5.96 -8.58
CA SER A 254 -5.70 5.82 -9.29
C SER A 254 -6.85 6.17 -8.35
N VAL A 255 -8.03 6.40 -8.91
CA VAL A 255 -9.25 6.57 -8.13
C VAL A 255 -9.72 5.22 -7.63
N ASN A 256 -9.81 5.08 -6.32
CA ASN A 256 -10.15 3.84 -5.64
C ASN A 256 -11.07 4.08 -4.45
N SER A 257 -11.67 3.00 -3.95
CA SER A 257 -12.34 2.96 -2.66
C SER A 257 -11.39 3.34 -1.53
N ILE A 258 -11.77 4.32 -0.72
CA ILE A 258 -10.95 4.73 0.42
C ILE A 258 -10.80 3.59 1.44
N GLY A 259 -11.82 2.76 1.65
CA GLY A 259 -11.68 1.61 2.55
C GLY A 259 -10.63 0.63 2.04
N GLN A 260 -10.54 0.43 0.72
CA GLN A 260 -9.53 -0.43 0.12
C GLN A 260 -8.12 0.15 0.24
N GLU A 261 -7.95 1.45 -0.02
CA GLU A 261 -6.66 2.11 0.16
C GLU A 261 -6.19 2.03 1.63
N TRP A 262 -7.06 2.28 2.60
CA TRP A 262 -6.69 2.22 4.00
C TRP A 262 -6.49 0.78 4.52
N ALA A 263 -7.14 -0.22 3.89
CA ALA A 263 -6.80 -1.64 4.11
C ALA A 263 -5.36 -1.92 3.67
N TRP A 264 -4.94 -1.36 2.54
CA TRP A 264 -3.54 -1.38 2.09
C TRP A 264 -2.62 -0.66 3.10
N ASN A 265 -3.11 0.39 3.76
CA ASN A 265 -2.23 1.23 4.57
C ASN A 265 -1.97 0.72 6.00
N PHE A 266 -2.89 -0.06 6.57
CA PHE A 266 -2.76 -0.55 7.95
C PHE A 266 -2.19 -1.96 8.07
N HIS A 267 -2.21 -2.78 7.01
CA HIS A 267 -1.93 -4.22 7.14
C HIS A 267 -0.50 -4.58 7.61
N TRP A 268 0.50 -3.72 7.43
CA TRP A 268 1.90 -4.03 7.76
C TRP A 268 2.28 -3.65 9.21
N LEU A 269 1.40 -2.93 9.92
CA LEU A 269 1.64 -2.55 11.31
C LEU A 269 1.75 -3.78 12.21
N PRO A 270 2.50 -3.73 13.33
CA PRO A 270 2.48 -4.81 14.31
C PRO A 270 1.03 -5.13 14.75
N PRO A 271 0.62 -6.42 14.77
CA PRO A 271 -0.78 -6.76 15.00
C PRO A 271 -1.38 -6.27 16.31
N GLU A 272 -0.59 -6.28 17.39
CA GLU A 272 -1.02 -5.78 18.69
C GLU A 272 -1.20 -4.25 18.68
N PHE A 273 -0.30 -3.54 18.02
CA PHE A 273 -0.39 -2.09 17.85
C PHE A 273 -1.64 -1.71 17.06
N LEU A 274 -1.86 -2.34 15.91
CA LEU A 274 -3.05 -2.07 15.12
C LEU A 274 -4.31 -2.42 15.90
N THR A 275 -4.35 -3.56 16.58
CA THR A 275 -5.51 -3.95 17.39
C THR A 275 -5.87 -2.92 18.46
N LYS A 276 -4.86 -2.31 19.07
CA LYS A 276 -5.04 -1.28 20.09
C LYS A 276 -5.47 0.08 19.52
N HIS A 277 -5.02 0.45 18.32
CA HIS A 277 -5.12 1.82 17.81
C HIS A 277 -5.98 1.99 16.55
N GLU A 278 -6.45 0.90 15.93
CA GLU A 278 -7.23 0.92 14.69
C GLU A 278 -8.45 1.84 14.76
N ASP A 279 -9.28 1.72 15.80
CA ASP A 279 -10.49 2.54 15.95
C ASP A 279 -10.16 4.04 15.99
N GLU A 280 -9.09 4.38 16.72
CA GLU A 280 -8.60 5.75 16.85
C GLU A 280 -8.10 6.30 15.51
N LEU A 281 -7.34 5.50 14.75
CA LEU A 281 -6.83 5.89 13.44
C LEU A 281 -7.96 6.03 12.42
N ILE A 282 -8.97 5.16 12.44
CA ILE A 282 -10.17 5.28 11.59
C ILE A 282 -10.99 6.52 11.96
N ASN A 283 -11.16 6.81 13.25
CA ASN A 283 -11.87 8.02 13.68
C ASN A 283 -11.12 9.29 13.26
N LEU A 284 -9.79 9.28 13.34
CA LEU A 284 -8.94 10.39 12.87
C LEU A 284 -9.05 10.58 11.36
N LEU A 285 -9.06 9.49 10.58
CA LEU A 285 -9.26 9.51 9.14
C LEU A 285 -10.58 10.19 8.77
N ILE A 286 -11.69 9.75 9.37
CA ILE A 286 -13.03 10.31 9.12
C ILE A 286 -13.13 11.76 9.58
N ALA A 287 -12.53 12.11 10.72
CA ALA A 287 -12.48 13.49 11.19
C ALA A 287 -11.72 14.38 10.19
N THR A 288 -10.61 13.90 9.65
CA THR A 288 -9.81 14.64 8.65
C THR A 288 -10.61 14.88 7.37
N TYR A 289 -11.38 13.90 6.89
CA TYR A 289 -12.29 14.09 5.76
C TYR A 289 -13.31 15.19 6.04
N ARG A 290 -13.97 15.13 7.20
CA ARG A 290 -14.97 16.13 7.60
C ARG A 290 -14.36 17.53 7.67
N ASP A 291 -13.18 17.67 8.24
CA ASP A 291 -12.48 18.97 8.37
C ASP A 291 -12.08 19.54 6.99
N ARG A 292 -12.04 18.69 5.96
CA ARG A 292 -11.83 19.05 4.54
C ARG A 292 -13.12 19.15 3.73
N GLY A 293 -14.29 19.07 4.37
CA GLY A 293 -15.59 19.21 3.71
C GLY A 293 -16.16 17.93 3.10
N VAL A 294 -15.55 16.77 3.35
CA VAL A 294 -16.01 15.46 2.89
C VAL A 294 -16.72 14.72 4.01
N THR A 295 -17.93 14.23 3.78
CA THR A 295 -18.69 13.46 4.77
C THR A 295 -18.62 11.96 4.47
N VAL A 296 -18.06 11.20 5.41
CA VAL A 296 -17.96 9.74 5.34
C VAL A 296 -18.58 9.15 6.60
N SER A 297 -19.49 8.19 6.45
CA SER A 297 -20.00 7.45 7.58
C SER A 297 -18.98 6.37 7.98
N LYS A 298 -18.77 6.19 9.29
CA LYS A 298 -17.88 5.12 9.78
C LYS A 298 -18.35 3.73 9.36
N HIS A 299 -19.67 3.55 9.32
CA HIS A 299 -20.29 2.30 8.88
C HIS A 299 -19.90 1.96 7.43
N ASP A 300 -20.06 2.91 6.50
CA ASP A 300 -19.74 2.67 5.09
C ASP A 300 -18.24 2.53 4.87
N PHE A 301 -17.43 3.30 5.60
CA PHE A 301 -15.99 3.10 5.61
C PHE A 301 -15.62 1.67 6.01
N LEU A 302 -16.16 1.14 7.12
CA LEU A 302 -15.83 -0.20 7.59
C LEU A 302 -16.24 -1.30 6.61
N ARG A 303 -17.38 -1.13 5.92
CA ARG A 303 -17.81 -2.03 4.84
C ARG A 303 -16.79 -2.10 3.70
N HIS A 304 -16.34 -0.94 3.23
CA HIS A 304 -15.31 -0.86 2.19
C HIS A 304 -13.97 -1.40 2.67
N TYR A 305 -13.60 -1.08 3.92
CA TYR A 305 -12.34 -1.45 4.55
C TYR A 305 -12.22 -2.97 4.71
N VAL A 306 -13.29 -3.63 5.15
CA VAL A 306 -13.27 -5.08 5.36
C VAL A 306 -13.26 -5.86 4.04
N LEU A 307 -13.96 -5.38 3.01
CA LEU A 307 -13.87 -5.94 1.66
C LEU A 307 -12.50 -5.69 1.01
N GLY A 308 -11.90 -4.53 1.26
CA GLY A 308 -10.51 -4.24 0.87
C GLY A 308 -9.50 -5.16 1.55
N CYS A 309 -9.69 -5.51 2.82
CA CYS A 309 -8.83 -6.49 3.50
C CYS A 309 -8.92 -7.89 2.87
N ALA A 310 -10.09 -8.27 2.33
CA ALA A 310 -10.25 -9.54 1.64
C ALA A 310 -9.44 -9.60 0.34
N GLN A 311 -9.27 -8.48 -0.37
CA GLN A 311 -8.35 -8.36 -1.51
C GLN A 311 -6.93 -8.79 -1.10
N MET A 312 -6.46 -8.23 0.02
CA MET A 312 -5.14 -8.52 0.54
C MET A 312 -4.99 -9.94 1.07
N PHE A 313 -6.04 -10.50 1.65
CA PHE A 313 -6.08 -11.91 2.01
C PHE A 313 -5.91 -12.79 0.77
N VAL A 314 -6.66 -12.52 -0.31
CA VAL A 314 -6.56 -13.32 -1.55
C VAL A 314 -5.15 -13.19 -2.16
N PHE A 315 -4.69 -11.96 -2.38
CA PHE A 315 -3.41 -11.70 -3.03
C PHE A 315 -2.21 -12.14 -2.18
N GLY A 316 -2.15 -11.69 -0.92
CA GLY A 316 -1.07 -12.00 0.02
C GLY A 316 -0.99 -13.48 0.34
N GLY A 317 -2.13 -14.16 0.50
CA GLY A 317 -2.15 -15.60 0.76
C GLY A 317 -1.70 -16.44 -0.44
N GLY A 318 -1.92 -15.97 -1.67
CA GLY A 318 -1.31 -16.56 -2.88
C GLY A 318 0.21 -16.38 -2.94
N GLY A 319 0.70 -15.16 -2.65
CA GLY A 319 2.13 -14.82 -2.66
C GLY A 319 2.96 -15.44 -1.55
N LEU A 320 2.32 -15.85 -0.43
CA LEU A 320 3.00 -16.43 0.72
C LEU A 320 3.67 -17.77 0.41
N GLN A 321 3.08 -18.62 -0.44
CA GLN A 321 3.65 -19.95 -0.75
C GLN A 321 5.02 -19.88 -1.45
N PRO A 322 5.20 -19.08 -2.53
CA PRO A 322 6.52 -18.83 -3.11
C PRO A 322 7.54 -18.29 -2.09
N LEU A 323 7.14 -17.35 -1.24
CA LEU A 323 8.01 -16.74 -0.21
C LEU A 323 8.48 -17.80 0.81
N MET A 324 7.55 -18.58 1.37
CA MET A 324 7.87 -19.68 2.28
C MET A 324 8.76 -20.74 1.62
N GLY A 325 8.52 -21.05 0.34
CA GLY A 325 9.37 -21.95 -0.43
C GLY A 325 10.82 -21.46 -0.54
N LYS A 326 11.02 -20.15 -0.75
CA LYS A 326 12.36 -19.53 -0.78
C LYS A 326 13.05 -19.55 0.58
N LEU A 327 12.34 -19.19 1.65
CA LEU A 327 12.86 -19.24 3.02
C LEU A 327 13.28 -20.66 3.41
N HIS A 328 12.43 -21.65 3.11
CA HIS A 328 12.72 -23.07 3.36
C HIS A 328 13.93 -23.55 2.59
N ALA A 329 14.05 -23.21 1.29
CA ALA A 329 15.19 -23.60 0.47
C ALA A 329 16.53 -23.01 0.96
N LYS A 330 16.48 -21.88 1.67
CA LYS A 330 17.64 -21.23 2.29
C LYS A 330 17.88 -21.64 3.75
N GLY A 331 17.07 -22.53 4.32
CA GLY A 331 17.17 -22.91 5.73
C GLY A 331 16.73 -21.83 6.71
N LEU A 332 16.17 -20.70 6.24
CA LEU A 332 15.81 -19.56 7.08
C LEU A 332 14.49 -19.77 7.85
N LEU A 333 13.66 -20.72 7.42
CA LEU A 333 12.31 -20.94 7.94
C LEU A 333 12.25 -21.69 9.28
N GLN A 334 13.25 -22.52 9.62
CA GLN A 334 13.13 -23.50 10.72
C GLN A 334 12.94 -22.86 12.10
N ASP A 335 13.61 -21.73 12.32
CA ASP A 335 13.57 -20.97 13.57
C ASP A 335 12.98 -19.56 13.36
N PHE A 336 12.24 -19.34 12.26
CA PHE A 336 11.66 -18.04 11.98
C PHE A 336 10.51 -17.74 12.96
N ALA A 337 10.66 -16.65 13.71
CA ALA A 337 9.70 -16.20 14.71
C ALA A 337 9.04 -14.86 14.32
N PRO A 338 7.89 -14.50 14.91
CA PRO A 338 7.36 -13.15 14.78
C PRO A 338 8.38 -12.14 15.29
N ASP A 339 8.55 -11.04 14.56
CA ASP A 339 9.51 -10.00 14.93
C ASP A 339 10.95 -10.54 15.07
N ASP A 340 11.31 -11.49 14.21
CA ASP A 340 12.60 -12.18 14.23
C ASP A 340 13.79 -11.22 14.35
N GLU A 341 14.65 -11.46 15.35
CA GLU A 341 15.79 -10.61 15.67
C GLU A 341 16.79 -10.47 14.52
N ARG A 342 16.84 -11.45 13.60
CA ARG A 342 17.68 -11.41 12.40
C ARG A 342 17.36 -10.26 11.46
N CYS A 343 16.19 -9.64 11.62
CA CYS A 343 15.86 -8.40 10.91
C CYS A 343 16.68 -7.19 11.41
N ARG A 344 17.32 -7.27 12.57
CA ARG A 344 17.85 -6.11 13.33
C ARG A 344 19.23 -6.32 13.94
N ASP A 345 19.64 -7.56 14.19
CA ASP A 345 20.88 -7.90 14.90
C ASP A 345 22.14 -7.86 14.03
N GLY A 346 21.99 -7.66 12.71
CA GLY A 346 23.10 -7.64 11.75
C GLY A 346 23.64 -9.02 11.37
N SER A 347 22.95 -10.10 11.74
CA SER A 347 23.32 -11.48 11.38
C SER A 347 23.09 -11.82 9.90
N LEU A 348 22.24 -11.06 9.21
CA LEU A 348 21.92 -11.21 7.80
C LEU A 348 22.24 -9.92 7.03
N ASP A 349 22.68 -10.08 5.78
CA ASP A 349 22.90 -8.98 4.85
C ASP A 349 22.24 -9.23 3.48
N GLY A 350 22.22 -8.17 2.66
CA GLY A 350 21.80 -8.21 1.27
C GLY A 350 20.48 -8.95 1.03
N ALA A 351 20.51 -9.94 0.13
CA ALA A 351 19.31 -10.63 -0.34
C ALA A 351 18.63 -11.50 0.73
N GLU A 352 19.35 -11.93 1.76
CA GLU A 352 18.78 -12.78 2.81
C GLU A 352 18.03 -11.93 3.83
N LEU A 353 18.61 -10.79 4.21
CA LEU A 353 17.91 -9.79 5.02
C LEU A 353 16.62 -9.32 4.34
N GLU A 354 16.66 -8.98 3.05
CA GLU A 354 15.47 -8.55 2.30
C GLU A 354 14.38 -9.63 2.28
N LEU A 355 14.78 -10.91 2.20
CA LEU A 355 13.82 -12.02 2.21
C LEU A 355 13.14 -12.17 3.58
N VAL A 356 13.89 -12.01 4.66
CA VAL A 356 13.39 -12.10 6.04
C VAL A 356 12.50 -10.89 6.38
N VAL A 357 12.89 -9.68 5.97
CA VAL A 357 12.07 -8.46 6.13
C VAL A 357 10.76 -8.60 5.35
N GLY A 358 10.82 -9.00 4.08
CA GLY A 358 9.63 -9.23 3.26
C GLY A 358 8.71 -10.32 3.85
N ALA A 359 9.28 -11.32 4.52
CA ALA A 359 8.52 -12.34 5.22
C ALA A 359 7.81 -11.79 6.46
N GLU A 360 8.51 -11.04 7.32
CA GLU A 360 7.89 -10.41 8.49
C GLU A 360 6.74 -9.47 8.08
N MET A 361 6.94 -8.69 7.01
CA MET A 361 5.88 -7.86 6.42
C MET A 361 4.69 -8.68 5.97
N THR A 362 4.92 -9.76 5.20
CA THR A 362 3.84 -10.63 4.71
C THR A 362 3.09 -11.29 5.87
N ARG A 363 3.78 -11.68 6.94
CA ARG A 363 3.17 -12.22 8.16
C ARG A 363 2.25 -11.21 8.83
N ARG A 364 2.73 -9.98 9.03
CA ARG A 364 1.92 -8.89 9.61
C ARG A 364 0.71 -8.61 8.75
N THR A 365 0.90 -8.49 7.43
CA THR A 365 -0.19 -8.35 6.45
C THR A 365 -1.25 -9.40 6.64
N PHE A 366 -0.86 -10.67 6.58
CA PHE A 366 -1.81 -11.77 6.57
C PHE A 366 -2.49 -11.97 7.94
N THR A 367 -1.77 -11.69 9.04
CA THR A 367 -2.33 -11.67 10.39
C THR A 367 -3.35 -10.55 10.56
N ASN A 368 -3.01 -9.33 10.13
CA ASN A 368 -3.89 -8.18 10.27
C ASN A 368 -5.15 -8.32 9.43
N VAL A 369 -5.05 -8.70 8.15
CA VAL A 369 -6.26 -8.85 7.32
C VAL A 369 -7.20 -9.91 7.89
N CYS A 370 -6.68 -11.01 8.46
CA CYS A 370 -7.51 -12.00 9.14
C CYS A 370 -8.20 -11.41 10.38
N ASN A 371 -7.46 -10.71 11.23
CA ASN A 371 -7.98 -10.10 12.46
C ASN A 371 -9.02 -9.01 12.16
N ILE A 372 -8.78 -8.19 11.14
CA ILE A 372 -9.68 -7.12 10.68
C ILE A 372 -10.97 -7.73 10.13
N MET A 373 -10.85 -8.72 9.24
CA MET A 373 -12.01 -9.42 8.67
C MET A 373 -12.90 -10.04 9.74
N GLN A 374 -12.32 -10.61 10.80
CA GLN A 374 -13.09 -11.15 11.93
C GLN A 374 -13.75 -10.04 12.76
N ARG A 375 -13.00 -8.98 13.10
CA ARG A 375 -13.46 -7.91 13.99
C ARG A 375 -14.59 -7.08 13.40
N HIS A 376 -14.55 -6.83 12.10
CA HIS A 376 -15.50 -5.94 11.42
C HIS A 376 -16.51 -6.69 10.54
N GLY A 377 -16.67 -8.01 10.72
CA GLY A 377 -17.76 -8.77 10.12
C GLY A 377 -17.66 -8.94 8.60
N PHE A 378 -16.50 -9.40 8.11
CA PHE A 378 -16.29 -9.66 6.67
C PHE A 378 -17.33 -10.63 6.10
N VAL A 379 -17.64 -11.70 6.84
CA VAL A 379 -18.48 -12.79 6.34
C VAL A 379 -19.91 -12.29 6.09
N GLU A 380 -20.43 -11.46 6.99
CA GLU A 380 -21.72 -10.79 6.86
C GLU A 380 -21.73 -9.85 5.65
N GLU A 381 -20.68 -9.05 5.50
CA GLU A 381 -20.53 -8.09 4.40
C GLU A 381 -20.43 -8.80 3.05
N TRP A 382 -19.64 -9.88 2.97
CA TRP A 382 -19.50 -10.69 1.76
C TRP A 382 -20.80 -11.38 1.38
N ARG A 383 -21.54 -11.94 2.35
CA ARG A 383 -22.88 -12.50 2.11
C ARG A 383 -23.85 -11.43 1.60
N ARG A 384 -23.83 -10.22 2.17
CA ARG A 384 -24.66 -9.11 1.71
C ARG A 384 -24.32 -8.74 0.27
N TRP A 385 -23.03 -8.57 -0.04
CA TRP A 385 -22.54 -8.28 -1.38
C TRP A 385 -22.97 -9.33 -2.42
N ARG A 386 -22.89 -10.63 -2.07
CA ARG A 386 -23.34 -11.73 -2.93
C ARG A 386 -24.85 -11.68 -3.17
N LYS A 387 -25.63 -11.44 -2.11
CA LYS A 387 -27.10 -11.34 -2.18
C LYS A 387 -27.56 -10.20 -3.08
N GLU A 388 -26.96 -9.02 -2.93
CA GLU A 388 -27.26 -7.84 -3.76
C GLU A 388 -27.01 -8.10 -5.26
N ARG A 389 -26.15 -9.07 -5.60
CA ARG A 389 -25.82 -9.47 -6.98
C ARG A 389 -26.49 -10.77 -7.43
N GLY A 390 -27.44 -11.29 -6.66
CA GLY A 390 -28.15 -12.53 -7.00
C GLY A 390 -27.24 -13.77 -7.06
N MET A 391 -26.09 -13.75 -6.39
CA MET A 391 -25.21 -14.90 -6.31
C MET A 391 -25.74 -15.96 -5.33
N PRO A 392 -25.47 -17.27 -5.55
CA PRO A 392 -25.87 -18.31 -4.62
C PRO A 392 -25.29 -18.10 -3.21
N GLU A 393 -26.04 -18.51 -2.18
CA GLU A 393 -25.55 -18.54 -0.80
C GLU A 393 -24.37 -19.52 -0.65
N LEU A 394 -23.47 -19.19 0.27
CA LEU A 394 -22.16 -19.83 0.47
C LEU A 394 -22.19 -21.10 1.31
#